data_AF-A0AAN7KRS7-F1
#
_entry.id   AF-A0AAN7KRS7-F1
#
_cell.length_a   1.000
_cell.length_b   1.000
_cell.length_c   1.000
_cell.angle_alpha   90.00
_cell.angle_beta   90.00
_cell.angle_gamma   90.00
#
_symmetry.space_group_name_H-M   'P 1'
#
loop_
_entity.id
_entity.type
_entity.pdbx_description
1 polymer ?
#
loop_
_entity_poly.entity_id
_entity_poly.type
_entity_poly.pdbx_seq_one_letter_code
_entity_poly.pdbx_strand_id
1 'polypeptide(L)' 'MAKFVSLSCFLFLFLVISATTVIQQTHANRCSKMLAVTGCKLLDCKKQCFQLHGENSGLCLSNGAGDYGCFCSWEC' A
#
# COMPACT_ATOMS: atom_id res chain seq x y z
N MET A 1 -5.23 41.71 32.27
CA MET A 1 -5.93 40.49 31.83
C MET A 1 -5.65 40.08 30.37
N ALA A 2 -4.97 40.89 29.55
CA ALA A 2 -4.67 40.54 28.14
C ALA A 2 -3.56 39.48 27.92
N LYS A 3 -2.66 39.28 28.89
CA LYS A 3 -1.51 38.35 28.76
C LYS A 3 -1.91 36.87 28.80
N PHE A 4 -2.98 36.53 29.54
CA PHE A 4 -3.46 35.15 29.65
C PHE A 4 -4.17 34.68 28.37
N VAL A 5 -4.87 35.58 27.66
CA VAL A 5 -5.54 35.27 26.39
C VAL A 5 -4.52 34.92 25.31
N SER A 6 -3.41 35.66 25.25
CA SER A 6 -2.33 35.38 24.30
C SER A 6 -1.68 34.01 24.55
N LEU A 7 -1.43 33.66 25.81
CA LEU A 7 -0.81 32.38 26.17
C LEU A 7 -1.71 31.19 25.85
N SER A 8 -3.02 31.32 26.13
CA SER A 8 -4.00 30.31 25.78
C SER A 8 -4.10 30.10 24.27
N CYS A 9 -4.15 31.17 23.47
CA CYS A 9 -4.17 31.06 22.01
C CYS A 9 -2.92 30.37 21.44
N PHE A 10 -1.74 30.67 22.00
CA PHE A 10 -0.49 30.00 21.61
C PHE A 10 -0.52 28.50 21.92
N LEU A 11 -1.04 28.11 23.08
CA LEU A 11 -1.19 26.70 23.46
C LEU A 11 -2.18 25.97 22.55
N PHE A 12 -3.31 26.60 22.20
CA PHE A 12 -4.26 26.04 21.24
C PHE A 12 -3.65 25.86 19.85
N LEU A 13 -2.89 26.83 19.36
CA LEU A 13 -2.20 26.72 18.07
C LEU A 13 -1.16 25.59 18.08
N PHE A 14 -0.37 25.46 19.15
CA PHE A 14 0.59 24.36 19.29
C PHE A 14 -0.07 22.98 19.29
N LEU A 15 -1.23 22.87 19.95
CA LEU A 15 -1.98 21.61 20.03
C LEU A 15 -2.61 21.21 18.68
N VAL A 16 -3.02 22.17 17.87
CA VAL A 16 -3.53 21.90 16.51
C VAL A 16 -2.40 21.48 15.57
N ILE A 17 -1.21 22.06 15.71
CA ILE A 17 -0.04 21.73 14.88
C ILE A 17 0.52 20.34 15.22
N SER A 18 0.52 19.93 16.50
CA SER A 18 0.98 18.59 16.89
C SER A 18 0.07 17.46 16.41
N ALA A 19 -1.22 17.74 16.19
CA ALA A 19 -2.16 16.76 15.65
C ALA A 19 -1.93 16.44 14.17
N THR A 20 -1.29 17.32 13.39
CA THR A 20 -1.09 17.12 11.95
C THR A 20 0.22 16.41 11.60
N THR A 21 1.17 16.30 12.54
CA THR A 21 2.50 15.70 12.27
C THR A 21 2.51 14.17 12.36
N VAL A 22 1.40 13.54 12.76
CA VAL A 22 1.31 12.08 12.93
C VAL A 22 0.54 11.42 11.79
N ILE A 23 0.90 11.72 10.55
CA ILE A 23 0.52 10.88 9.41
C ILE A 23 1.69 9.95 9.15
N GLN A 24 1.73 8.82 9.86
CA GLN A 24 2.64 7.75 9.51
C GLN A 24 2.26 7.26 8.11
N GLN A 25 3.03 7.64 7.10
CA GLN A 25 2.94 7.01 5.79
C GLN A 25 3.43 5.57 5.93
N THR A 26 2.54 4.65 6.31
CA THR A 26 2.78 3.21 6.20
C THR A 26 2.69 2.83 4.72
N HIS A 27 3.61 3.37 3.90
CA HIS A 27 3.89 2.82 2.60
C HIS A 27 4.58 1.47 2.86
N ALA A 28 3.79 0.42 3.08
CA ALA A 28 4.31 -0.93 2.89
C ALA A 28 4.77 -1.00 1.43
N ASN A 29 6.08 -1.09 1.21
CA ASN A 29 6.67 -1.05 -0.12
C ASN A 29 6.24 -2.33 -0.86
N ARG A 30 5.16 -2.24 -1.64
CA ARG A 30 4.61 -3.40 -2.36
C ARG A 30 5.24 -3.48 -3.75
N CYS A 31 5.99 -4.54 -3.98
CA CYS A 31 6.50 -4.93 -5.27
C CYS A 31 5.40 -5.63 -6.06
N SER A 32 5.39 -5.47 -7.38
CA SER A 32 4.50 -6.24 -8.25
C SER A 32 5.22 -6.68 -9.52
N LYS A 33 4.89 -7.89 -9.99
CA LYS A 33 5.47 -8.45 -11.21
C LYS A 33 4.49 -9.38 -11.90
N MET A 34 4.47 -9.29 -13.22
CA MET A 34 3.76 -10.22 -14.09
C MET A 34 4.64 -11.44 -14.33
N LEU A 35 4.16 -12.63 -13.96
CA LEU A 35 4.85 -13.91 -14.15
C LEU A 35 4.56 -14.54 -15.52
N ALA A 36 3.31 -14.47 -15.95
CA ALA A 36 2.86 -15.07 -17.20
C ALA A 36 1.95 -14.09 -17.95
N VAL A 37 2.19 -13.93 -19.25
CA VAL A 37 1.46 -12.98 -20.09
C VAL A 37 0.10 -13.52 -20.49
N THR A 38 -0.05 -14.84 -20.60
CA THR A 38 -1.25 -15.51 -21.12
C THR A 38 -1.58 -16.77 -20.31
N GLY A 39 -2.83 -17.25 -20.39
CA GLY A 39 -3.24 -18.52 -19.78
C GLY A 39 -3.24 -18.53 -18.25
N CYS A 40 -3.68 -17.45 -17.60
CA CYS A 40 -3.69 -17.39 -16.14
C CYS A 40 -4.69 -18.38 -15.51
N LYS A 41 -4.14 -19.37 -14.79
CA LYS A 41 -4.89 -20.19 -13.84
C LYS A 41 -4.64 -19.65 -12.43
N LEU A 42 -5.70 -19.19 -11.76
CA LEU A 42 -5.58 -18.52 -10.46
C LEU A 42 -4.85 -19.38 -9.42
N LEU A 43 -5.14 -20.67 -9.36
CA LEU A 43 -4.53 -21.58 -8.38
C LEU A 43 -3.02 -21.75 -8.63
N ASP A 44 -2.62 -21.92 -9.90
CA ASP A 44 -1.22 -22.04 -10.28
C ASP A 44 -0.48 -20.73 -10.07
N CYS A 45 -1.09 -19.59 -10.43
CA CYS A 45 -0.55 -18.25 -10.22
C CYS A 45 -0.28 -17.98 -8.73
N LYS A 46 -1.26 -18.28 -7.87
CA LYS A 46 -1.14 -18.19 -6.41
C LYS A 46 0.00 -19.06 -5.86
N LYS A 47 0.06 -20.31 -6.32
CA LYS A 47 1.13 -21.25 -5.93
C LYS A 47 2.51 -20.72 -6.35
N GLN A 48 2.65 -20.19 -7.56
CA GLN A 48 3.91 -19.63 -8.04
C GLN A 48 4.33 -18.38 -7.26
N CYS A 49 3.40 -17.45 -7.01
CA CYS A 49 3.68 -16.26 -6.19
C CYS A 49 4.11 -16.65 -4.77
N PHE A 50 3.45 -17.65 -4.17
CA PHE A 50 3.82 -18.15 -2.86
C PHE A 50 5.20 -18.82 -2.86
N GLN A 51 5.53 -19.59 -3.91
CA GLN A 51 6.85 -20.23 -4.04
C GLN A 51 7.98 -19.21 -4.23
N LEU A 52 7.73 -18.10 -4.93
CA LEU A 52 8.75 -17.10 -5.22
C LEU A 52 8.92 -16.05 -4.12
N HIS A 53 7.81 -15.65 -3.48
CA HIS A 53 7.79 -14.51 -2.57
C HIS A 53 7.22 -14.84 -1.18
N GLY A 54 6.80 -16.08 -0.93
CA GLY A 54 6.20 -16.48 0.35
C GLY A 54 4.78 -15.94 0.58
N GLU A 55 4.23 -15.19 -0.38
CA GLU A 55 2.92 -14.55 -0.30
C GLU A 55 1.93 -15.15 -1.30
N ASN A 56 0.71 -15.42 -0.84
CA ASN A 56 -0.37 -15.94 -1.67
C ASN A 56 -1.11 -14.84 -2.45
N SER A 57 -0.35 -14.03 -3.17
CA SER A 57 -0.81 -12.78 -3.79
C SER A 57 -1.10 -12.88 -5.29
N GLY A 58 -1.11 -14.09 -5.83
CA GLY A 58 -1.36 -14.32 -7.25
C GLY A 58 -2.76 -13.89 -7.69
N LEU A 59 -2.81 -13.03 -8.71
CA LEU A 59 -4.03 -12.49 -9.32
C LEU A 59 -3.99 -12.70 -10.84
N CYS A 60 -5.14 -13.02 -11.42
CA CYS A 60 -5.31 -13.02 -12.87
C CYS A 60 -5.87 -11.68 -13.32
N LEU A 61 -5.05 -10.87 -13.99
CA LEU A 61 -5.44 -9.56 -14.52
C LEU A 61 -5.41 -9.60 -16.04
N SER A 62 -6.31 -8.83 -16.67
CA SER A 62 -6.31 -8.70 -18.14
C SER A 62 -4.98 -8.12 -18.62
N ASN A 63 -4.39 -8.74 -19.64
CA ASN A 63 -3.12 -8.30 -20.23
C ASN A 63 -3.30 -7.26 -21.35
N GLY A 64 -4.55 -6.83 -21.64
CA GLY A 64 -4.86 -5.88 -22.71
C GLY A 64 -4.94 -6.49 -24.12
N ALA A 65 -4.53 -7.74 -24.32
CA ALA A 65 -4.60 -8.50 -25.57
C ALA A 65 -5.77 -9.50 -25.60
N GLY A 66 -6.74 -9.36 -24.69
CA GLY A 66 -7.91 -10.25 -24.60
C GLY A 66 -7.64 -11.55 -23.83
N ASP A 67 -6.52 -11.65 -23.12
CA ASP A 67 -6.19 -12.78 -22.25
C ASP A 67 -5.85 -12.30 -20.83
N TYR A 68 -5.77 -13.23 -19.89
CA TYR A 68 -5.43 -12.97 -18.51
C TYR A 68 -4.00 -13.42 -18.23
N GLY A 69 -3.21 -12.52 -17.64
CA GLY A 69 -1.88 -12.77 -17.14
C GLY A 69 -1.84 -12.94 -15.63
N CYS A 70 -0.83 -13.66 -15.14
CA CYS A 70 -0.59 -13.84 -13.71
C CYS A 70 0.25 -12.69 -13.16
N PHE A 71 -0.25 -12.02 -12.13
CA PHE A 71 0.42 -10.97 -11.37
C PHE A 71 0.62 -11.39 -9.92
N CYS A 72 1.83 -11.18 -9.41
CA CYS A 72 2.13 -11.29 -7.98
C CYS A 72 2.32 -9.89 -7.39
N SER A 73 1.87 -9.70 -6.15
CA SER A 73 2.22 -8.52 -5.35
C SER A 73 2.81 -8.96 -4.01
N TRP A 74 3.98 -8.51 -3.63
CA TRP A 74 4.59 -8.93 -2.36
C TRP A 74 5.25 -7.74 -1.67
N GLU A 75 5.57 -7.89 -0.40
CA GLU A 75 6.38 -6.92 0.31
C GLU A 75 7.82 -6.97 -0.22
N CYS A 76 8.30 -5.85 -0.79
CA CYS A 76 9.73 -5.65 -0.99
C CYS A 76 10.37 -5.49 0.41
#